data_AF-A0A4R0K526-F1
#
_entry.id   AF-A0A4R0K526-F1
#
_cell.length_a   1.000
_cell.length_b   1.000
_cell.length_c   1.000
_cell.angle_alpha   90.00
_cell.angle_beta   90.00
_cell.angle_gamma   90.00
#
_symmetry.space_group_name_H-M   'P 1'
#
loop_
_entity.id
_entity.type
_entity.pdbx_description
1 polymer ?
#
loop_
_entity_poly.entity_id
_entity_poly.type
_entity_poly.pdbx_seq_one_letter_code
_entity_poly.pdbx_strand_id
1 'polypeptide(L)'
;MMLRLETVDPGLVAMVDGASDATRRAVAAAAVALTREWTGLNDERVLALPAAVAEGRVGDCSERRAVNSLVEELDGVQWDVQDGVDAGDATAEEHLEAFSRARAAASVAFAADDDARSAALEGLYEAAMAIDDLGMLRDAVGRVVL
;
A
#
# COMPACT_ATOMS: atom_id res chain seq x y z
N MET A 1 2.00 -3.22 19.18
CA MET A 1 0.87 -3.07 18.24
C MET A 1 0.85 -4.30 17.37
N MET A 2 -0.31 -4.92 17.13
CA MET A 2 -0.42 -6.05 16.20
C MET A 2 -0.53 -5.50 14.79
N LEU A 3 0.28 -6.00 13.85
CA LEU A 3 0.28 -5.52 12.47
C LEU A 3 -0.73 -6.31 11.65
N ARG A 4 -1.38 -5.66 10.68
CA ARG A 4 -2.54 -6.26 10.01
C ARG A 4 -2.18 -7.45 9.12
N LEU A 5 -1.00 -7.45 8.52
CA LEU A 5 -0.52 -8.60 7.75
C LEU A 5 -0.34 -9.87 8.61
N GLU A 6 -0.12 -9.72 9.93
CA GLU A 6 0.01 -10.85 10.88
C GLU A 6 -1.26 -11.70 10.95
N THR A 7 -2.44 -11.11 10.66
CA THR A 7 -3.70 -11.85 10.64
C THR A 7 -4.01 -12.51 9.29
N VAL A 8 -3.30 -12.10 8.24
CA VAL A 8 -3.58 -12.51 6.85
C VAL A 8 -2.57 -13.57 6.40
N ASP A 9 -1.29 -13.34 6.65
CA ASP A 9 -0.21 -14.21 6.16
C ASP A 9 1.00 -14.25 7.12
N PRO A 10 0.98 -15.15 8.11
CA PRO A 10 2.10 -15.32 9.04
C PRO A 10 3.41 -15.74 8.35
N GLY A 11 3.33 -16.41 7.19
CA GLY A 11 4.51 -16.84 6.45
C GLY A 11 5.24 -15.67 5.82
N LEU A 12 4.49 -14.76 5.20
CA LEU A 12 5.04 -13.53 4.61
C LEU A 12 5.63 -12.62 5.70
N VAL A 13 4.99 -12.54 6.86
CA VAL A 13 5.53 -11.82 8.02
C VAL A 13 6.87 -12.40 8.45
N ALA A 14 6.98 -13.73 8.59
CA ALA A 14 8.23 -14.36 8.98
C ALA A 14 9.38 -14.08 7.98
N MET A 15 9.08 -14.02 6.68
CA MET A 15 10.06 -13.62 5.66
C MET A 15 10.56 -12.19 5.85
N VAL A 16 9.65 -11.24 6.09
CA VAL A 16 9.98 -9.82 6.31
C VAL A 16 10.71 -9.62 7.64
N ASP A 17 10.32 -10.35 8.68
CA ASP A 17 10.94 -10.28 10.01
C ASP A 17 12.36 -10.82 10.00
N GLY A 18 12.65 -11.84 9.20
CA GLY A 18 14.00 -12.36 8.98
C GLY A 18 14.90 -11.46 8.12
N ALA A 19 14.35 -10.45 7.45
CA ALA A 19 15.07 -9.61 6.50
C ALA A 19 15.77 -8.40 7.16
N SER A 20 16.81 -7.88 6.49
CA SER A 20 17.47 -6.63 6.90
C SER A 20 16.57 -5.41 6.65
N ASP A 21 16.83 -4.28 7.31
CA ASP A 21 16.05 -3.05 7.06
C ASP A 21 16.14 -2.59 5.61
N ALA A 22 17.30 -2.72 4.95
CA ALA A 22 17.43 -2.42 3.53
C ALA A 22 16.52 -3.31 2.67
N THR A 23 16.47 -4.61 2.97
CA THR A 23 15.59 -5.57 2.28
C THR A 23 14.11 -5.25 2.56
N ARG A 24 13.74 -4.89 3.79
CA ARG A 24 12.37 -4.50 4.15
C ARG A 24 11.93 -3.25 3.40
N ARG A 25 12.81 -2.25 3.24
CA ARG A 25 12.56 -1.08 2.40
C ARG A 25 12.36 -1.45 0.93
N ALA A 26 13.18 -2.36 0.41
CA ALA A 26 13.02 -2.86 -0.96
C ALA A 26 11.70 -3.63 -1.13
N VAL A 27 11.25 -4.38 -0.12
CA VAL A 27 9.95 -5.05 -0.10
C VAL A 27 8.80 -4.04 -0.14
N ALA A 28 8.85 -3.00 0.69
CA ALA A 28 7.85 -1.93 0.66
C ALA A 28 7.80 -1.24 -0.73
N ALA A 29 8.96 -0.97 -1.33
CA ALA A 29 9.05 -0.41 -2.67
C ALA A 29 8.46 -1.34 -3.76
N ALA A 30 8.65 -2.65 -3.64
CA ALA A 30 8.06 -3.63 -4.54
C ALA A 30 6.53 -3.67 -4.43
N ALA A 31 6.00 -3.62 -3.20
CA ALA A 31 4.55 -3.52 -2.96
C ALA A 31 3.95 -2.25 -3.60
N VAL A 32 4.64 -1.11 -3.47
CA VAL A 32 4.25 0.16 -4.10
C VAL A 32 4.27 0.07 -5.63
N ALA A 33 5.31 -0.50 -6.21
CA ALA A 33 5.38 -0.65 -7.66
C ALA A 33 4.22 -1.50 -8.19
N LEU A 34 3.95 -2.64 -7.54
CA LEU A 34 2.92 -3.58 -7.94
C LEU A 34 1.51 -2.98 -7.83
N THR A 35 1.20 -2.33 -6.70
CA THR A 35 -0.13 -1.72 -6.48
C THR A 35 -0.42 -0.58 -7.44
N ARG A 36 0.59 0.24 -7.76
CA ARG A 36 0.45 1.32 -8.74
C ARG A 36 0.20 0.79 -10.15
N GLU A 37 0.91 -0.26 -10.54
CA GLU A 37 0.69 -0.92 -11.83
C GLU A 37 -0.72 -1.52 -11.90
N TRP A 38 -1.15 -2.22 -10.85
CA TRP A 38 -2.46 -2.86 -10.76
C TRP A 38 -3.63 -1.86 -10.84
N THR A 39 -3.55 -0.77 -10.08
CA THR A 39 -4.64 0.20 -9.95
C THR A 39 -4.60 1.34 -10.96
N GLY A 40 -3.50 1.48 -11.70
CA GLY A 40 -3.29 2.63 -12.58
C GLY A 40 -3.20 3.98 -11.82
N LEU A 41 -2.91 3.97 -10.52
CA LEU A 41 -2.85 5.18 -9.69
C LEU A 41 -1.66 6.08 -10.09
N ASN A 42 -1.97 7.11 -10.88
CA ASN A 42 -1.03 8.06 -11.47
C ASN A 42 -1.22 9.49 -10.93
N ASP A 43 -1.24 9.64 -9.61
CA ASP A 43 -1.26 10.95 -8.94
C ASP A 43 0.18 11.43 -8.65
N GLU A 44 0.48 12.71 -8.89
CA GLU A 44 1.83 13.26 -8.69
C GLU A 44 2.38 13.05 -7.28
N ARG A 45 1.51 13.07 -6.25
CA ARG A 45 1.87 12.84 -4.85
C ARG A 45 2.40 11.42 -4.66
N VAL A 46 1.74 10.45 -5.30
CA VAL A 46 2.13 9.03 -5.31
C VAL A 46 3.42 8.81 -6.09
N LEU A 47 3.60 9.53 -7.21
CA LEU A 47 4.81 9.44 -8.02
C LEU A 47 6.05 10.01 -7.31
N ALA A 48 5.88 11.04 -6.48
CA ALA A 48 6.98 11.72 -5.80
C ALA A 48 7.54 10.94 -4.61
N LEU A 49 6.69 10.21 -3.86
CA LEU A 49 7.10 9.60 -2.58
C LEU A 49 8.21 8.55 -2.71
N PRO A 50 8.22 7.63 -3.71
CA PRO A 50 9.29 6.64 -3.85
C PRO A 50 10.69 7.26 -4.00
N ALA A 51 10.79 8.40 -4.70
CA ALA A 51 12.05 9.13 -4.83
C ALA A 51 12.51 9.72 -3.49
N ALA A 52 11.59 10.30 -2.73
CA ALA A 52 11.87 10.82 -1.39
C ALA A 52 12.34 9.71 -0.42
N VAL A 53 11.70 8.54 -0.46
CA VAL A 53 12.11 7.37 0.35
C VAL A 53 13.51 6.89 -0.04
N ALA A 54 13.84 6.86 -1.34
CA ALA A 54 15.18 6.49 -1.81
C ALA A 54 16.28 7.46 -1.33
N GLU A 55 15.92 8.73 -1.10
CA GLU A 55 16.80 9.75 -0.51
C GLU A 55 16.85 9.70 1.04
N GLY A 56 16.17 8.73 1.66
CA GLY A 56 16.10 8.57 3.12
C GLY A 56 15.09 9.49 3.81
N ARG A 57 14.21 10.16 3.06
CA ARG A 57 13.16 11.02 3.61
C ARG A 57 11.94 10.19 4.00
N VAL A 58 12.01 9.61 5.20
CA VAL A 58 10.96 8.77 5.82
C VAL A 58 10.39 9.45 7.08
N GLY A 59 9.34 8.86 7.67
CA GLY A 59 8.63 9.42 8.83
C GLY A 59 7.64 10.51 8.42
N ASP A 60 7.58 11.60 9.17
CA ASP A 60 6.66 12.72 8.91
C ASP A 60 7.27 13.73 7.90
N CYS A 61 7.47 13.28 6.66
CA CYS A 61 7.94 14.13 5.56
C CYS A 61 6.76 14.75 4.77
N SER A 62 7.03 15.82 4.02
CA SER A 62 6.04 16.52 3.20
C SER A 62 5.36 15.61 2.19
N GLU A 63 6.12 14.73 1.57
CA GLU A 63 5.65 13.80 0.55
C GLU A 63 4.70 12.76 1.16
N ARG A 64 5.04 12.22 2.34
CA ARG A 64 4.15 11.28 3.04
C ARG A 64 2.86 11.97 3.46
N ARG A 65 2.92 13.21 3.96
CA ARG A 65 1.71 13.98 4.29
C ARG A 65 0.83 14.22 3.05
N ALA A 66 1.43 14.55 1.91
CA ALA A 66 0.70 14.72 0.67
C ALA A 66 -0.02 13.43 0.23
N VAL A 67 0.65 12.27 0.33
CA VAL A 67 0.02 10.98 0.03
C VAL A 67 -1.05 10.63 1.08
N ASN A 68 -0.85 10.92 2.37
CA ASN A 68 -1.89 10.72 3.38
C ASN A 68 -3.15 11.54 3.08
N SER A 69 -3.01 12.80 2.63
CA SER A 69 -4.17 13.58 2.19
C SER A 69 -4.86 12.95 0.97
N LEU A 70 -4.10 12.38 0.02
CA LEU A 70 -4.69 11.62 -1.08
C LEU A 70 -5.43 10.37 -0.58
N VAL A 71 -4.90 9.66 0.43
CA VAL A 71 -5.58 8.51 1.03
C VAL A 71 -6.94 8.94 1.60
N GLU A 72 -6.97 10.03 2.35
CA GLU A 72 -8.22 10.59 2.90
C GLU A 72 -9.22 10.98 1.80
N GLU A 73 -8.74 11.60 0.70
CA GLU A 73 -9.57 11.92 -0.47
C GLU A 73 -10.17 10.66 -1.12
N LEU A 74 -9.35 9.63 -1.35
CA LEU A 74 -9.77 8.40 -2.01
C LEU A 74 -10.67 7.54 -1.11
N ASP A 75 -10.43 7.51 0.20
CA ASP A 75 -11.34 6.88 1.16
C ASP A 75 -12.71 7.60 1.13
N GLY A 76 -12.73 8.93 1.05
CA GLY A 76 -13.97 9.69 0.86
C GLY A 76 -14.73 9.28 -0.41
N VAL A 77 -14.03 9.18 -1.54
CA VAL A 77 -14.63 8.70 -2.80
C VAL A 77 -15.17 7.28 -2.67
N GLN A 78 -14.44 6.38 -2.01
CA GLN A 78 -14.91 5.01 -1.77
C GLN A 78 -16.20 4.98 -0.96
N TRP A 79 -16.34 5.86 0.05
CA TRP A 79 -17.58 5.96 0.83
C TRP A 79 -18.73 6.50 0.02
N ASP A 80 -18.52 7.56 -0.77
CA ASP A 80 -19.56 8.11 -1.65
C ASP A 80 -20.06 7.07 -2.66
N VAL A 81 -19.15 6.25 -3.21
CA VAL A 81 -19.51 5.17 -4.14
C VAL A 81 -20.27 4.05 -3.41
N GLN A 82 -19.87 3.69 -2.18
CA GLN A 82 -20.61 2.71 -1.37
C GLN A 82 -22.05 3.17 -1.10
N ASP A 83 -22.25 4.43 -0.73
CA ASP A 83 -23.57 5.01 -0.53
C ASP A 83 -24.39 4.97 -1.84
N GLY A 84 -23.74 5.20 -2.98
CA GLY A 84 -24.32 5.02 -4.31
C GLY A 84 -24.74 3.58 -4.59
N VAL A 85 -23.94 2.57 -4.19
CA VAL A 85 -24.31 1.15 -4.31
C VAL A 85 -25.54 0.84 -3.48
N ASP A 86 -25.60 1.32 -2.24
CA ASP A 86 -26.73 1.09 -1.34
C ASP A 86 -28.02 1.76 -1.85
N ALA A 87 -27.88 2.91 -2.54
CA ALA A 87 -28.97 3.61 -3.21
C ALA A 87 -29.36 3.00 -4.57
N GLY A 88 -28.52 2.15 -5.16
CA GLY A 88 -28.70 1.58 -6.50
C GLY A 88 -28.24 2.48 -7.65
N ASP A 89 -27.48 3.54 -7.35
CA ASP A 89 -26.92 4.52 -8.30
C ASP A 89 -25.51 4.16 -8.77
N ALA A 90 -24.83 3.23 -8.09
CA ALA A 90 -23.51 2.72 -8.45
C ALA A 90 -23.46 1.18 -8.36
N THR A 91 -22.40 0.60 -8.92
CA THR A 91 -22.16 -0.84 -8.94
C THR A 91 -21.12 -1.26 -7.89
N ALA A 92 -21.20 -2.52 -7.47
CA ALA A 92 -20.18 -3.09 -6.59
C ALA A 92 -18.77 -3.08 -7.23
N GLU A 93 -18.67 -3.14 -8.56
CA GLU A 93 -17.39 -3.05 -9.28
C GLU A 93 -16.77 -1.66 -9.14
N GLU A 94 -17.57 -0.58 -9.28
CA GLU A 94 -17.11 0.79 -9.05
C GLU A 94 -16.65 1.00 -7.61
N HIS A 95 -17.34 0.40 -6.64
CA HIS A 95 -16.92 0.44 -5.24
C HIS A 95 -15.58 -0.25 -5.02
N LEU A 96 -15.39 -1.44 -5.61
CA LEU A 96 -14.13 -2.18 -5.53
C LEU A 96 -12.97 -1.43 -6.20
N GLU A 97 -13.21 -0.74 -7.33
CA GLU A 97 -12.20 0.10 -7.97
C GLU A 97 -11.80 1.27 -7.05
N ALA A 98 -12.78 1.98 -6.48
CA ALA A 98 -12.52 3.09 -5.56
C ALA A 98 -11.76 2.62 -4.31
N PHE A 99 -12.19 1.51 -3.72
CA PHE A 99 -11.51 0.87 -2.59
C PHE A 99 -10.07 0.49 -2.94
N SER A 100 -9.86 -0.20 -4.07
CA SER A 100 -8.55 -0.65 -4.51
C SER A 100 -7.57 0.52 -4.66
N ARG A 101 -8.01 1.65 -5.23
CA ARG A 101 -7.21 2.86 -5.37
C ARG A 101 -6.84 3.49 -4.01
N ALA A 102 -7.77 3.54 -3.07
CA ALA A 102 -7.50 4.06 -1.73
C ALA A 102 -6.47 3.19 -0.98
N ARG A 103 -6.60 1.87 -1.06
CA ARG A 103 -5.63 0.94 -0.47
C ARG A 103 -4.26 1.03 -1.15
N ALA A 104 -4.21 1.21 -2.47
CA ALA A 104 -2.94 1.45 -3.18
C ALA A 104 -2.25 2.74 -2.71
N ALA A 105 -2.99 3.85 -2.53
CA ALA A 105 -2.43 5.08 -1.96
C ALA A 105 -1.92 4.86 -0.52
N ALA A 106 -2.62 4.07 0.30
CA ALA A 106 -2.19 3.74 1.65
C ALA A 106 -0.88 2.92 1.65
N SER A 107 -0.77 1.94 0.75
CA SER A 107 0.47 1.17 0.55
C SER A 107 1.66 2.09 0.24
N VAL A 108 1.45 3.08 -0.63
CA VAL A 108 2.44 4.12 -0.94
C VAL A 108 2.82 4.92 0.30
N ALA A 109 1.86 5.41 1.08
CA ALA A 109 2.12 6.16 2.30
C ALA A 109 2.94 5.37 3.34
N PHE A 110 2.66 4.06 3.49
CA PHE A 110 3.41 3.20 4.42
C PHE A 110 4.85 2.96 3.99
N ALA A 111 5.18 2.99 2.71
CA ALA A 111 6.57 2.83 2.27
C ALA A 111 7.53 3.88 2.88
N ALA A 112 6.99 5.04 3.26
CA ALA A 112 7.71 6.11 3.94
C ALA A 112 7.61 6.08 5.47
N ASP A 113 7.12 5.00 6.09
CA ASP A 113 7.12 4.86 7.56
C ASP A 113 8.55 4.92 8.14
N ASP A 114 8.76 5.35 9.38
CA ASP A 114 10.13 5.48 9.92
C ASP A 114 10.76 4.12 10.25
N ASP A 115 9.92 3.16 10.65
CA ASP A 115 10.28 1.78 10.93
C ASP A 115 10.21 0.95 9.65
N ALA A 116 11.35 0.37 9.25
CA ALA A 116 11.44 -0.40 8.01
C ALA A 116 10.53 -1.64 8.03
N ARG A 117 10.33 -2.24 9.21
CA ARG A 117 9.43 -3.39 9.39
C ARG A 117 7.97 -2.98 9.18
N SER A 118 7.53 -1.90 9.81
CA SER A 118 6.18 -1.36 9.65
C SER A 118 5.91 -0.92 8.22
N ALA A 119 6.89 -0.27 7.57
CA ALA A 119 6.79 0.11 6.16
C ALA A 119 6.53 -1.10 5.24
N ALA A 120 7.24 -2.20 5.47
CA ALA A 120 7.07 -3.43 4.70
C ALA A 120 5.74 -4.11 4.99
N LEU A 121 5.42 -4.36 6.26
CA LEU A 121 4.26 -5.18 6.63
C LEU A 121 2.93 -4.46 6.38
N GLU A 122 2.82 -3.19 6.73
CA GLU A 122 1.60 -2.42 6.46
C GLU A 122 1.47 -2.07 4.98
N GLY A 123 2.59 -1.76 4.30
CA GLY A 123 2.60 -1.56 2.85
C GLY A 123 2.15 -2.81 2.07
N LEU A 124 2.58 -4.00 2.48
CA LEU A 124 2.13 -5.28 1.91
C LEU A 124 0.67 -5.59 2.23
N TYR A 125 0.20 -5.29 3.44
CA TYR A 125 -1.21 -5.48 3.80
C TYR A 125 -2.13 -4.62 2.92
N GLU A 126 -1.83 -3.33 2.80
CA GLU A 126 -2.62 -2.43 1.95
C GLU A 126 -2.53 -2.84 0.47
N ALA A 127 -1.35 -3.30 0.03
CA ALA A 127 -1.20 -3.85 -1.31
C ALA A 127 -2.05 -5.10 -1.54
N ALA A 128 -2.13 -5.98 -0.55
CA ALA A 128 -2.96 -7.18 -0.63
C ALA A 128 -4.42 -6.82 -0.75
N MET A 129 -4.88 -5.80 -0.02
CA MET A 129 -6.25 -5.32 -0.13
C MET A 129 -6.54 -4.63 -1.45
N ALA A 130 -5.57 -3.95 -2.04
CA ALA A 130 -5.73 -3.31 -3.35
C ALA A 130 -5.81 -4.33 -4.49
N ILE A 131 -4.97 -5.37 -4.44
CA ILE A 131 -4.80 -6.33 -5.55
C ILE A 131 -5.76 -7.51 -5.42
N ASP A 132 -6.13 -7.87 -4.19
CA ASP A 132 -6.87 -9.10 -3.87
C ASP A 132 -6.17 -10.39 -4.36
N ASP A 133 -4.84 -10.35 -4.47
CA ASP A 133 -3.98 -11.50 -4.82
C ASP A 133 -2.71 -11.52 -3.96
N LEU A 134 -2.77 -12.26 -2.85
CA LEU A 134 -1.63 -12.48 -1.95
C LEU A 134 -0.52 -13.33 -2.60
N GLY A 135 -0.84 -14.17 -3.58
CA GLY A 135 0.15 -14.97 -4.29
C GLY A 135 1.09 -14.09 -5.10
N MET A 136 0.52 -13.11 -5.81
CA MET A 136 1.28 -12.12 -6.58
C MET A 136 2.25 -11.34 -5.68
N LEU A 137 1.82 -10.97 -4.46
CA LEU A 137 2.67 -10.29 -3.48
C LEU A 137 3.78 -11.18 -2.93
N ARG A 138 3.48 -12.44 -2.60
CA ARG A 138 4.51 -13.41 -2.18
C ARG A 138 5.59 -13.57 -3.24
N ASP A 139 5.21 -13.66 -4.50
CA ASP A 139 6.16 -13.77 -5.62
C ASP A 139 7.00 -12.50 -5.79
N ALA A 140 6.41 -11.32 -5.55
CA ALA A 140 7.14 -10.06 -5.58
C ALA A 140 8.16 -9.98 -4.43
N VAL A 141 7.77 -10.37 -3.20
CA VAL A 141 8.65 -10.39 -2.03
C VAL A 141 9.76 -11.43 -2.19
N GLY A 142 9.44 -12.62 -2.71
CA GLY A 142 10.41 -13.68 -2.96
C GLY A 142 11.57 -13.23 -3.87
N ARG A 143 11.31 -12.37 -4.86
CA ARG A 143 12.35 -11.81 -5.74
C ARG A 143 13.25 -10.76 -5.08
N VAL A 144 12.83 -10.20 -3.95
CA VAL A 144 13.58 -9.17 -3.23
C VAL A 144 14.40 -9.78 -2.08
N VAL A 145 13.89 -10.84 -1.46
CA VAL A 145 14.50 -11.48 -0.29
C VAL A 145 15.54 -12.55 -0.68
N LEU A 146 15.43 -13.15 -1.86
CA LEU A 146 16.35 -14.17 -2.40
C LEU A 146 17.42 -13.55 -3.32
#